data_AF-A0A1Q8IM18-F1
#
_entry.id   AF-A0A1Q8IM18-F1
#
_cell.length_a   1.000
_cell.length_b   1.000
_cell.length_c   1.000
_cell.angle_alpha   90.00
_cell.angle_beta   90.00
_cell.angle_gamma   90.00
#
_symmetry.space_group_name_H-M   'P 1'
#
loop_
_entity.id
_entity.type
_entity.pdbx_description
1 polymer ?
#
loop_
_entity_poly.entity_id
_entity_poly.type
_entity_poly.pdbx_seq_one_letter_code
_entity_poly.pdbx_strand_id
1 'polypeptide(L)'
;MKTRSLTLPQQEALAQYNNLRRRNAPIIMVGRLCSWFLHRQIWQSQSEMASALGISKPHVTRLLRAAKVPDEVVHTFGDTHRISFETVETLTKIEKQSGRTLLVARAVSFGSRSDLKVHEILAALATGFVAQIRGGVVRLARHKEEGYIRLYSARLGRMSSDLPRLEKAINAVLNGVLQII
;
A
#
# COMPACT_ATOMS: atom_id res chain seq x y z
N MET A 1 0.73 -29.84 30.12
CA MET A 1 -0.17 -28.78 29.61
C MET A 1 -1.48 -29.43 29.21
N LYS A 2 -2.61 -29.03 29.81
CA LYS A 2 -3.93 -29.56 29.41
C LYS A 2 -4.26 -29.03 28.02
N THR A 3 -4.37 -29.91 27.04
CA THR A 3 -4.92 -29.59 25.71
C THR A 3 -6.39 -29.24 25.92
N ARG A 4 -6.69 -27.96 26.09
CA ARG A 4 -8.07 -27.48 26.15
C ARG A 4 -8.69 -27.82 24.79
N SER A 5 -9.74 -28.63 24.79
CA SER A 5 -10.48 -28.95 23.57
C SER A 5 -11.01 -27.65 22.96
N LEU A 6 -10.79 -27.49 21.64
CA LEU A 6 -11.32 -26.34 20.91
C LEU A 6 -12.84 -26.36 20.95
N THR A 7 -13.45 -25.20 21.19
CA THR A 7 -14.90 -25.02 21.06
C THR A 7 -15.33 -25.21 19.60
N LEU A 8 -16.60 -25.52 19.34
CA LEU A 8 -17.11 -25.66 17.97
C LEU A 8 -16.79 -24.45 17.07
N PRO A 9 -17.00 -23.18 17.51
CA PRO A 9 -16.61 -22.01 16.70
C PRO A 9 -15.10 -21.94 16.39
N GLN A 10 -14.24 -22.39 17.32
CA GLN A 10 -12.80 -22.42 17.10
C GLN A 10 -12.39 -23.52 16.11
N GLN A 11 -13.09 -24.66 16.11
CA GLN A 11 -12.87 -25.73 15.13
C GLN A 11 -13.26 -25.27 13.72
N GLU A 12 -14.42 -24.61 13.58
CA GLU A 12 -14.87 -24.04 12.30
C GLU A 12 -13.92 -22.95 11.79
N ALA A 13 -13.49 -22.04 12.67
CA ALA A 13 -12.51 -21.00 12.33
C ALA A 13 -11.19 -21.59 11.84
N LEU A 14 -10.68 -22.62 12.52
CA LEU A 14 -9.48 -23.34 12.11
C LEU A 14 -9.66 -24.02 10.74
N ALA A 15 -10.83 -24.62 10.48
CA ALA A 15 -11.15 -25.23 9.19
C ALA A 15 -11.18 -24.19 8.05
N GLN A 16 -11.82 -23.03 8.27
CA GLN A 16 -11.86 -21.92 7.32
C GLN A 16 -10.45 -21.39 7.00
N TYR A 17 -9.64 -21.16 8.03
CA TYR A 17 -8.24 -20.74 7.86
C TYR A 17 -7.44 -21.77 7.05
N ASN A 18 -7.53 -23.05 7.40
CA ASN A 18 -6.84 -24.13 6.71
C ASN A 18 -7.30 -24.30 5.25
N ASN A 19 -8.56 -23.97 4.94
CA ASN A 19 -9.05 -23.95 3.56
C ASN A 19 -8.38 -22.84 2.74
N LEU A 20 -8.36 -21.61 3.27
CA LEU A 20 -7.68 -20.48 2.60
C LEU A 20 -6.18 -20.74 2.40
N ARG A 21 -5.52 -21.30 3.41
CA ARG A 21 -4.09 -21.65 3.33
C ARG A 21 -3.83 -22.70 2.25
N ARG A 22 -4.66 -23.75 2.16
CA ARG A 22 -4.54 -24.79 1.12
C ARG A 22 -4.74 -24.25 -0.29
N ARG A 23 -5.59 -23.23 -0.45
CA ARG A 23 -5.86 -22.57 -1.74
C ARG A 23 -4.86 -21.46 -2.09
N ASN A 24 -3.83 -21.26 -1.26
CA ASN A 24 -2.87 -20.16 -1.41
C ASN A 24 -3.57 -18.78 -1.54
N ALA A 25 -4.61 -18.55 -0.72
CA ALA A 25 -5.39 -17.33 -0.79
C ALA A 25 -4.53 -16.07 -0.54
N PRO A 26 -4.86 -14.92 -1.14
CA PRO A 26 -4.16 -13.66 -0.92
C PRO A 26 -4.08 -13.28 0.57
N ILE A 27 -2.96 -12.68 0.98
CA ILE A 27 -2.73 -12.29 2.37
C ILE A 27 -3.79 -11.31 2.92
N ILE A 28 -4.39 -10.50 2.04
CA ILE A 28 -5.48 -9.57 2.40
C ILE A 28 -6.71 -10.36 2.86
N MET A 29 -7.07 -11.43 2.14
CA MET A 29 -8.21 -12.28 2.50
C MET A 29 -7.95 -13.02 3.81
N VAL A 30 -6.77 -13.62 3.96
CA VAL A 30 -6.38 -14.31 5.21
C VAL A 30 -6.36 -13.33 6.38
N GLY A 31 -5.85 -12.11 6.16
CA GLY A 31 -5.85 -11.03 7.14
C GLY A 31 -7.24 -10.63 7.59
N ARG A 32 -8.18 -10.44 6.65
CA ARG A 32 -9.58 -10.11 6.95
C ARG A 32 -10.26 -11.21 7.77
N LEU A 33 -10.01 -12.47 7.43
CA LEU A 33 -10.51 -13.61 8.21
C LEU A 33 -9.96 -13.60 9.64
N CYS A 34 -8.65 -13.39 9.82
CA CYS A 34 -8.04 -13.25 11.15
C CYS A 34 -8.60 -12.07 11.94
N SER A 35 -8.86 -10.94 11.28
CA SER A 35 -9.49 -9.77 11.90
C SER A 35 -10.92 -10.08 12.34
N TRP A 36 -11.68 -10.81 11.52
CA TRP A 36 -13.03 -11.24 11.83
C TRP A 36 -13.07 -12.19 13.04
N PHE A 37 -12.13 -13.13 13.14
CA PHE A 37 -12.02 -14.02 14.30
C PHE A 37 -11.84 -13.27 15.62
N LEU A 38 -10.99 -12.23 15.63
CA LEU A 38 -10.79 -11.39 16.82
C LEU A 38 -12.01 -10.54 17.14
N HIS A 39 -12.64 -9.95 16.11
CA HIS A 39 -13.87 -9.15 16.30
C HIS A 39 -15.02 -9.98 16.87
N ARG A 40 -15.13 -11.25 16.46
CA ARG A 40 -16.10 -12.23 16.99
C ARG A 40 -15.66 -12.90 18.29
N GLN A 41 -14.51 -12.52 18.84
CA GLN A 41 -13.96 -13.11 20.07
C GLN A 41 -13.81 -14.65 20.02
N ILE A 42 -13.57 -15.22 18.83
CA ILE A 42 -13.26 -16.65 18.67
C ILE A 42 -12.00 -17.02 19.46
N TRP A 43 -11.03 -16.10 19.46
CA TRP A 43 -9.88 -16.08 20.35
C TRP A 43 -9.81 -14.73 21.04
N GLN A 44 -9.36 -14.72 22.30
CA GLN A 44 -9.31 -13.53 23.15
C GLN A 44 -8.15 -12.61 22.79
N SER A 45 -7.13 -13.13 22.11
CA SER A 45 -5.94 -12.36 21.75
C SER A 45 -5.25 -12.86 20.49
N GLN A 46 -4.39 -12.01 19.92
CA GLN A 46 -3.50 -12.40 18.81
C GLN A 46 -2.58 -13.56 19.19
N SER A 47 -2.14 -13.65 20.44
CA SER A 47 -1.26 -14.72 20.93
C SER A 47 -1.99 -16.06 20.94
N GLU A 48 -3.23 -16.08 21.42
CA GLU A 48 -4.06 -17.27 21.46
C GLU A 48 -4.41 -17.74 20.04
N MET A 49 -4.82 -16.81 19.18
CA MET A 49 -5.09 -17.11 17.77
C MET A 49 -3.83 -17.66 17.07
N ALA A 50 -2.66 -17.07 17.31
CA ALA A 50 -1.40 -17.56 16.74
C ALA A 50 -1.11 -19.02 17.15
N SER A 51 -1.26 -19.33 18.44
CA SER A 51 -1.10 -20.70 18.95
C SER A 51 -2.11 -21.66 18.33
N ALA A 52 -3.38 -21.28 18.21
CA ALA A 52 -4.43 -22.13 17.66
C ALA A 52 -4.27 -22.38 16.15
N LEU A 53 -3.85 -21.36 15.40
CA LEU A 53 -3.61 -21.45 13.96
C LEU A 53 -2.24 -22.07 13.59
N GLY A 54 -1.39 -22.35 14.58
CA GLY A 54 -0.05 -22.90 14.37
C GLY A 54 0.91 -21.96 13.63
N ILE A 55 0.78 -20.65 13.86
CA ILE A 55 1.64 -19.61 13.26
C ILE A 55 2.24 -18.70 14.32
N SER A 56 3.27 -17.94 13.97
CA SER A 56 3.88 -17.01 14.91
C SER A 56 3.01 -15.77 15.14
N LYS A 57 3.05 -15.21 16.35
CA LYS A 57 2.36 -13.95 16.67
C LYS A 57 2.74 -12.79 15.72
N PRO A 58 4.01 -12.59 15.33
CA PRO A 58 4.36 -11.60 14.32
C PRO A 58 3.71 -11.85 12.95
N HIS A 59 3.45 -13.10 12.58
CA HIS A 59 2.71 -13.42 11.35
C HIS A 59 1.26 -12.96 11.47
N VAL A 60 0.59 -13.25 12.59
CA VAL A 60 -0.75 -12.71 12.89
C VAL A 60 -0.76 -11.18 12.81
N THR A 61 0.21 -10.50 13.42
CA THR A 61 0.30 -9.04 13.36
C THR A 61 0.37 -8.53 11.91
N ARG A 62 1.20 -9.16 11.06
CA ARG A 62 1.32 -8.78 9.64
C ARG A 62 0.01 -9.03 8.87
N LEU A 63 -0.67 -10.14 9.12
CA LEU A 63 -1.99 -10.44 8.53
C LEU A 63 -3.04 -9.39 8.94
N LEU A 64 -3.07 -9.01 10.21
CA LEU A 64 -3.97 -7.96 10.69
C LEU A 64 -3.65 -6.58 10.13
N ARG A 65 -2.38 -6.29 9.81
CA ARG A 65 -2.03 -5.07 9.04
C ARG A 65 -2.54 -5.15 7.61
N ALA A 66 -2.35 -6.29 6.94
CA ALA A 66 -2.87 -6.51 5.59
C ALA A 66 -4.40 -6.33 5.54
N ALA A 67 -5.12 -6.78 6.58
CA ALA A 67 -6.57 -6.61 6.70
C ALA A 67 -7.04 -5.14 6.68
N LYS A 68 -6.18 -4.21 7.10
CA LYS A 68 -6.52 -2.77 7.22
C LYS A 68 -6.39 -2.00 5.91
N VAL A 69 -5.81 -2.61 4.87
CA VAL A 69 -5.67 -1.97 3.56
C VAL A 69 -7.08 -1.73 2.98
N PRO A 70 -7.43 -0.48 2.62
CA PRO A 70 -8.72 -0.15 2.03
C PRO A 70 -9.01 -0.93 0.74
N ASP A 71 -10.28 -1.22 0.47
CA ASP A 71 -10.70 -1.97 -0.72
C ASP A 71 -10.34 -1.24 -2.02
N GLU A 72 -10.42 0.09 -2.03
CA GLU A 72 -10.07 0.92 -3.18
C GLU A 72 -8.57 0.80 -3.50
N VAL A 73 -7.73 0.75 -2.47
CA VAL A 73 -6.29 0.53 -2.60
C VAL A 73 -6.02 -0.88 -3.12
N VAL A 74 -6.70 -1.90 -2.61
CA VAL A 74 -6.59 -3.28 -3.12
C VAL A 74 -7.00 -3.36 -4.59
N HIS A 75 -8.12 -2.72 -4.95
CA HIS A 75 -8.63 -2.66 -6.31
C HIS A 75 -7.61 -2.03 -7.27
N THR A 76 -6.84 -1.05 -6.81
CA THR A 76 -5.81 -0.39 -7.62
C THR A 76 -4.75 -1.38 -8.14
N PHE A 77 -4.45 -2.44 -7.39
CA PHE A 77 -3.50 -3.46 -7.83
C PHE A 77 -4.07 -4.41 -8.90
N GLY A 78 -5.37 -4.41 -9.15
CA GLY A 78 -6.05 -5.25 -10.15
C GLY A 78 -6.09 -6.75 -9.83
N ASP A 79 -5.06 -7.28 -9.16
CA ASP A 79 -5.02 -8.62 -8.60
C ASP A 79 -4.49 -8.54 -7.16
N THR A 80 -5.22 -9.17 -6.24
CA THR A 80 -4.91 -9.16 -4.80
C THR A 80 -3.63 -9.95 -4.50
N HIS A 81 -3.24 -10.92 -5.33
CA HIS A 81 -1.99 -11.68 -5.15
C HIS A 81 -0.74 -10.83 -5.39
N ARG A 82 -0.87 -9.66 -6.03
CA ARG A 82 0.24 -8.70 -6.22
C ARG A 82 0.60 -7.95 -4.94
N ILE A 83 -0.22 -8.06 -3.89
CA ILE A 83 -0.02 -7.36 -2.61
C ILE A 83 0.69 -8.32 -1.66
N SER A 84 1.99 -8.07 -1.45
CA SER A 84 2.81 -8.81 -0.48
C SER A 84 2.83 -8.11 0.89
N PHE A 85 3.41 -8.75 1.90
CA PHE A 85 3.62 -8.09 3.20
C PHE A 85 4.50 -6.84 3.08
N GLU A 86 5.49 -6.85 2.18
CA GLU A 86 6.33 -5.69 1.91
C GLU A 86 5.53 -4.55 1.26
N THR A 87 4.61 -4.88 0.34
CA THR A 87 3.66 -3.92 -0.22
C THR A 87 2.81 -3.28 0.87
N VAL A 88 2.28 -4.08 1.80
CA VAL A 88 1.48 -3.59 2.95
C VAL A 88 2.28 -2.66 3.85
N GLU A 89 3.54 -2.98 4.17
CA GLU A 89 4.39 -2.12 4.97
C GLU A 89 4.68 -0.79 4.25
N THR A 90 4.86 -0.82 2.93
CA THR A 90 5.03 0.41 2.13
C THR A 90 3.76 1.25 2.09
N LEU A 91 2.58 0.63 1.90
CA LEU A 91 1.29 1.32 1.98
C LEU A 91 1.06 1.94 3.35
N THR A 92 1.45 1.26 4.43
CA THR A 92 1.36 1.78 5.80
C THR A 92 2.23 3.03 5.96
N LYS A 93 3.41 3.09 5.35
CA LYS A 93 4.26 4.29 5.34
C LYS A 93 3.62 5.43 4.56
N ILE A 94 3.06 5.15 3.39
CA ILE A 94 2.35 6.14 2.56
C ILE A 94 1.13 6.70 3.30
N GLU A 95 0.34 5.84 3.94
CA GLU A 95 -0.83 6.24 4.75
C GLU A 95 -0.42 7.14 5.92
N LYS A 96 0.69 6.82 6.61
CA LYS A 96 1.23 7.68 7.68
C LYS A 96 1.69 9.05 7.19
N GLN A 97 2.21 9.15 5.97
CA GLN A 97 2.73 10.40 5.41
C GLN A 97 1.65 11.29 4.79
N SER A 98 0.68 10.69 4.09
CA SER A 98 -0.32 11.41 3.30
C SER A 98 -1.71 11.40 3.92
N GLY A 99 -1.94 10.55 4.92
CA GLY A 99 -3.26 10.31 5.50
C GLY A 99 -4.08 9.30 4.71
N ARG A 100 -4.94 8.56 5.42
CA ARG A 100 -5.80 7.51 4.84
C ARG A 100 -6.75 8.06 3.77
N THR A 101 -7.38 9.21 4.04
CA THR A 101 -8.36 9.83 3.13
C THR A 101 -7.75 10.15 1.78
N LEU A 102 -6.55 10.73 1.76
CA LEU A 102 -5.87 11.09 0.51
C LEU A 102 -5.40 9.83 -0.26
N LEU A 103 -4.90 8.81 0.46
CA LEU A 103 -4.53 7.53 -0.14
C LEU A 103 -5.72 6.87 -0.84
N VAL A 104 -6.88 6.83 -0.18
CA VAL A 104 -8.13 6.29 -0.76
C VAL A 104 -8.59 7.11 -1.95
N ALA A 105 -8.60 8.45 -1.84
CA ALA A 105 -9.01 9.31 -2.95
C ALA A 105 -8.14 9.10 -4.21
N ARG A 106 -6.83 8.94 -4.04
CA ARG A 106 -5.91 8.61 -5.14
C ARG A 106 -6.17 7.22 -5.73
N ALA A 107 -6.38 6.22 -4.88
CA ALA A 107 -6.71 4.87 -5.31
C ALA A 107 -8.00 4.83 -6.14
N VAL A 108 -9.06 5.53 -5.69
CA VAL A 108 -10.31 5.71 -6.45
C VAL A 108 -10.04 6.38 -7.79
N SER A 109 -9.26 7.46 -7.80
CA SER A 109 -8.93 8.18 -9.05
C SER A 109 -8.14 7.35 -10.04
N PHE A 110 -7.30 6.41 -9.60
CA PHE A 110 -6.51 5.57 -10.49
C PHE A 110 -7.26 4.35 -11.00
N GLY A 111 -8.24 3.86 -10.24
CA GLY A 111 -8.91 2.59 -10.54
C GLY A 111 -7.94 1.42 -10.61
N SER A 112 -8.37 0.31 -11.20
CA SER A 112 -7.53 -0.89 -11.37
C SER A 112 -6.38 -0.66 -12.37
N ARG A 113 -5.14 -0.91 -11.93
CA ARG A 113 -3.89 -0.75 -12.70
C ARG A 113 -3.14 -2.05 -12.87
N SER A 114 -3.75 -3.00 -13.57
CA SER A 114 -3.10 -4.25 -14.00
C SER A 114 -1.97 -4.03 -15.01
N ASP A 115 -1.94 -2.86 -15.67
CA ASP A 115 -0.94 -2.43 -16.65
C ASP A 115 0.40 -1.99 -16.03
N LEU A 116 0.40 -1.61 -14.76
CA LEU A 116 1.59 -1.12 -14.05
C LEU A 116 2.24 -2.22 -13.21
N LYS A 117 3.52 -2.04 -12.86
CA LYS A 117 4.22 -2.84 -11.83
C LYS A 117 3.87 -2.36 -10.42
N VAL A 118 4.03 -3.24 -9.42
CA VAL A 118 3.70 -2.94 -8.01
C VAL A 118 4.38 -1.66 -7.50
N HIS A 119 5.66 -1.46 -7.80
CA HIS A 119 6.38 -0.26 -7.36
C HIS A 119 5.89 1.04 -8.04
N GLU A 120 5.41 0.96 -9.28
CA GLU A 120 4.83 2.10 -9.99
C GLU A 120 3.48 2.50 -9.39
N ILE A 121 2.67 1.51 -9.01
CA ILE A 121 1.40 1.73 -8.29
C ILE A 121 1.67 2.38 -6.93
N LEU A 122 2.65 1.88 -6.17
CA LEU A 122 3.04 2.45 -4.88
C LEU A 122 3.53 3.90 -5.03
N ALA A 123 4.37 4.17 -6.03
CA ALA A 123 4.83 5.52 -6.33
C ALA A 123 3.68 6.45 -6.73
N ALA A 124 2.73 5.95 -7.53
CA ALA A 124 1.55 6.72 -7.91
C ALA A 124 0.66 7.04 -6.71
N LEU A 125 0.40 6.08 -5.83
CA LEU A 125 -0.38 6.28 -4.60
C LEU A 125 0.30 7.26 -3.64
N ALA A 126 1.64 7.24 -3.58
CA ALA A 126 2.42 8.16 -2.75
C ALA A 126 2.41 9.61 -3.29
N THR A 127 2.44 9.79 -4.60
CA THR A 127 2.62 11.11 -5.24
C THR A 127 1.33 11.72 -5.76
N GLY A 128 0.30 10.92 -6.03
CA GLY A 128 -0.90 11.34 -6.75
C GLY A 128 -0.73 11.37 -8.27
N PHE A 129 0.42 10.95 -8.80
CA PHE A 129 0.69 10.94 -10.24
C PHE A 129 0.96 9.54 -10.75
N VAL A 130 0.22 9.12 -11.76
CA VAL A 130 0.56 7.92 -12.54
C VAL A 130 1.78 8.27 -13.37
N ALA A 131 2.96 7.87 -12.91
CA ALA A 131 4.13 7.88 -13.77
C ALA A 131 3.87 6.88 -14.91
N GLN A 132 3.50 7.36 -16.10
CA GLN A 132 3.77 6.59 -17.30
C GLN A 132 5.29 6.51 -17.39
N ILE A 133 5.88 5.42 -16.89
CA ILE A 133 7.27 5.07 -17.18
C ILE A 133 7.33 4.49 -18.60
N ARG A 134 6.82 5.24 -19.58
CA ARG A 134 7.23 5.15 -20.97
C ARG A 134 8.00 6.43 -21.27
N GLY A 135 9.23 6.45 -20.76
CA GLY A 135 10.16 7.57 -20.88
C GLY A 135 9.83 8.71 -19.92
N GLY A 136 10.47 8.71 -18.74
CA GLY A 136 10.38 9.84 -17.82
C GLY A 136 10.69 11.14 -18.58
N VAL A 137 9.70 12.03 -18.65
CA VAL A 137 9.88 13.32 -19.33
C VAL A 137 10.83 14.18 -18.51
N VAL A 138 10.86 14.05 -17.17
CA VAL A 138 11.73 14.85 -16.30
C VAL A 138 12.26 14.04 -15.11
N ARG A 139 13.54 14.19 -14.76
CA ARG A 139 14.17 13.73 -13.52
C ARG A 139 14.73 14.92 -12.74
N LEU A 140 14.44 15.00 -11.44
CA LEU A 140 14.96 16.04 -10.55
C LEU A 140 16.10 15.50 -9.68
N ALA A 141 17.16 16.26 -9.49
CA ALA A 141 18.26 15.93 -8.57
C ALA A 141 18.73 17.17 -7.81
N ARG A 142 18.89 17.09 -6.50
CA ARG A 142 19.45 18.20 -5.70
C ARG A 142 20.96 18.29 -5.93
N HIS A 143 21.47 19.50 -6.18
CA HIS A 143 22.91 19.72 -6.16
C HIS A 143 23.39 19.79 -4.70
N LYS A 144 24.49 19.09 -4.39
CA LYS A 144 24.93 18.93 -2.99
C LYS A 144 25.58 20.19 -2.41
N GLU A 145 26.18 21.01 -3.26
CA GLU A 145 27.02 22.15 -2.85
C GLU A 145 26.38 23.50 -3.13
N GLU A 146 25.39 23.53 -4.01
CA GLU A 146 24.70 24.77 -4.40
C GLU A 146 23.19 24.57 -4.20
N GLY A 147 22.51 25.63 -3.78
CA GLY A 147 21.10 25.61 -3.36
C GLY A 147 20.07 25.47 -4.49
N TYR A 148 20.30 24.61 -5.48
CA TYR A 148 19.38 24.40 -6.60
C TYR A 148 19.08 22.93 -6.91
N ILE A 149 17.99 22.71 -7.65
CA ILE A 149 17.54 21.42 -8.14
C ILE A 149 17.79 21.35 -9.65
N ARG A 150 18.49 20.31 -10.11
CA ARG A 150 18.70 20.02 -11.52
C ARG A 150 17.52 19.30 -12.11
N LEU A 151 17.11 19.74 -13.30
CA LEU A 151 16.05 19.14 -14.10
C LEU A 151 16.65 18.49 -15.35
N TYR A 152 16.50 17.16 -15.46
CA TYR A 152 16.95 16.37 -16.61
C TYR A 152 15.76 15.93 -17.44
N SER A 153 15.75 16.21 -18.75
CA SER A 153 14.73 15.73 -19.68
C SER A 153 15.34 15.34 -21.01
N ALA A 154 14.91 14.21 -21.60
CA ALA A 154 15.22 13.86 -22.99
C ALA A 154 14.52 14.81 -24.00
N ARG A 155 13.64 15.70 -23.54
CA ARG A 155 12.89 16.68 -24.33
C ARG A 155 13.14 18.12 -23.88
N LEU A 156 14.25 18.37 -23.18
CA LEU A 156 14.63 19.70 -22.65
C LEU A 156 14.52 20.80 -23.71
N GLY A 157 14.96 20.55 -24.95
CA GLY A 157 14.88 21.52 -26.04
C GLY A 157 13.46 21.98 -26.42
N ARG A 158 12.43 21.15 -26.18
CA ARG A 158 11.01 21.53 -26.34
C ARG A 158 10.41 22.17 -25.09
N MET A 159 11.04 21.97 -23.93
CA MET A 159 10.62 22.60 -22.68
C MET A 159 11.23 24.01 -22.55
N SER A 160 12.44 24.20 -23.06
CA SER A 160 13.12 25.51 -23.07
C SER A 160 12.47 26.53 -23.98
N SER A 161 11.63 26.10 -24.94
CA SER A 161 10.90 27.03 -25.81
C SER A 161 9.76 27.77 -25.11
N ASP A 162 9.33 27.30 -23.93
CA ASP A 162 8.28 27.95 -23.12
C ASP A 162 8.64 27.90 -21.62
N LEU A 163 9.84 28.42 -21.31
CA LEU A 163 10.32 28.56 -19.93
C LEU A 163 9.34 29.32 -19.02
N PRO A 164 8.67 30.41 -19.45
CA PRO A 164 7.76 31.15 -18.58
C PRO A 164 6.57 30.30 -18.11
N ARG A 165 6.01 29.46 -18.99
CA ARG A 165 4.92 28.56 -18.60
C ARG A 165 5.39 27.46 -17.66
N LEU A 166 6.59 26.92 -17.89
CA LEU A 166 7.20 25.92 -16.99
C LEU A 166 7.45 26.52 -15.61
N GLU A 167 8.01 27.73 -15.54
CA GLU A 167 8.23 28.47 -14.30
C GLU A 167 6.92 28.70 -13.55
N LYS A 168 5.87 29.17 -14.24
CA LYS A 168 4.54 29.35 -13.62
C LYS A 168 3.98 28.05 -13.04
N ALA A 169 4.15 26.93 -13.74
CA ALA A 169 3.72 25.63 -13.26
C ALA A 169 4.54 25.16 -12.04
N ILE A 170 5.86 25.34 -12.06
CA ILE A 170 6.74 25.01 -10.94
C ILE A 170 6.38 25.85 -9.70
N ASN A 171 6.19 27.16 -9.86
CA ASN A 171 5.82 28.06 -8.77
C ASN A 171 4.44 27.70 -8.17
N ALA A 172 3.46 27.32 -8.99
CA ALA A 172 2.17 26.86 -8.49
C ALA A 172 2.29 25.61 -7.59
N VAL A 173 3.11 24.65 -8.01
CA VAL A 173 3.38 23.42 -7.23
C VAL A 173 4.17 23.73 -5.97
N LEU A 174 5.24 24.52 -6.07
CA LEU A 174 6.08 24.87 -4.93
C LEU A 174 5.32 25.67 -3.88
N ASN A 175 4.48 26.62 -4.27
CA ASN A 175 3.63 27.35 -3.32
C ASN A 175 2.67 26.41 -2.58
N GLY A 176 2.13 25.40 -3.26
CA GLY A 176 1.31 24.38 -2.61
C GLY A 176 2.10 23.48 -1.67
N VAL A 177 3.32 23.08 -2.03
CA VAL A 177 4.16 22.19 -1.23
C VAL A 177 4.80 22.91 -0.03
N LEU A 178 5.28 24.14 -0.21
CA LEU A 178 5.93 24.93 0.85
C LEU A 178 4.95 25.46 1.90
N GLN A 179 3.64 25.54 1.59
CA GLN A 179 2.62 25.81 2.61
C GLN A 179 2.33 24.61 3.51
N ILE A 180 2.85 23.43 3.17
CA ILE A 180 2.63 22.16 3.88
C ILE A 180 3.83 21.79 4.77
N ILE A 181 4.98 22.46 4.60
CA ILE A 181 6.19 22.30 5.42
C ILE A 181 6.23 23.40 6.47
#